data_AF-A0A2P5HE07-F1
#
_entry.id   AF-A0A2P5HE07-F1
#
_cell.length_a   1.000
_cell.length_b   1.000
_cell.length_c   1.000
_cell.angle_alpha   90.00
_cell.angle_beta   90.00
_cell.angle_gamma   90.00
#
_symmetry.space_group_name_H-M   'P 1'
#
loop_
_entity.id
_entity.type
_entity.pdbx_description
1 polymer ?
#
loop_
_entity_poly.entity_id
_entity_poly.type
_entity_poly.pdbx_seq_one_letter_code
_entity_poly.pdbx_strand_id
1 'polypeptide(L)'
;MRPSTLPLASVALLGGFDIAQAVCTGSALAIGTAKDLGTGSTQYNIYDGSCKTLQSLQVNNANGVCDSQYFLCALATKNIEAYDDPTSGVSYVCTADTSSETCAGDAVSLCVSVL
;
A
#
# COMPACT_ATOMS: atom_id res chain seq x y z
N MET A 1 -39.49 -47.03 16.99
CA MET A 1 -38.96 -46.36 15.78
C MET A 1 -38.17 -45.15 16.25
N ARG A 2 -36.84 -45.16 16.09
CA ARG A 2 -35.94 -44.04 16.46
C ARG A 2 -35.86 -43.10 15.25
N PRO A 3 -36.13 -41.80 15.39
CA PRO A 3 -35.61 -40.82 14.45
C PRO A 3 -34.22 -40.38 14.90
N SER A 4 -33.23 -40.70 14.08
CA SER A 4 -31.94 -40.03 14.04
C SER A 4 -32.11 -38.66 13.39
N THR A 5 -31.65 -37.59 14.03
CA THR A 5 -31.53 -36.27 13.39
C THR A 5 -30.22 -35.60 13.79
N LEU A 6 -29.57 -35.06 12.76
CA LEU A 6 -28.17 -34.70 12.59
C LEU A 6 -27.68 -33.54 13.50
N PRO A 7 -26.37 -33.46 13.80
CA PRO A 7 -25.80 -32.26 14.41
C PRO A 7 -25.73 -31.12 13.38
N LEU A 8 -26.24 -29.94 13.74
CA LEU A 8 -26.04 -28.71 13.00
C LEU A 8 -24.58 -28.28 13.12
N ALA A 9 -23.82 -28.39 12.03
CA ALA A 9 -22.50 -27.77 11.90
C ALA A 9 -22.70 -26.30 11.50
N SER A 10 -22.54 -25.39 12.46
CA SER A 10 -22.49 -23.96 12.18
C SER A 10 -21.17 -23.63 11.49
N VAL A 11 -21.21 -23.32 10.20
CA VAL A 11 -20.08 -22.78 9.43
C VAL A 11 -19.86 -21.34 9.89
N ALA A 12 -18.81 -21.10 10.68
CA ALA A 12 -18.33 -19.76 10.95
C ALA A 12 -17.59 -19.25 9.70
N LEU A 13 -18.29 -18.44 8.90
CA LEU A 13 -17.66 -17.60 7.89
C LEU A 13 -16.84 -16.53 8.62
N LEU A 14 -15.55 -16.82 8.85
CA LEU A 14 -14.54 -15.81 9.19
C LEU A 14 -14.27 -14.99 7.92
N GLY A 15 -15.25 -14.18 7.51
CA GLY A 15 -15.00 -13.06 6.63
C GLY A 15 -14.24 -12.02 7.45
N GLY A 16 -12.92 -12.04 7.36
CA GLY A 16 -12.10 -10.93 7.80
C GLY A 16 -12.55 -9.71 7.00
N PHE A 17 -13.29 -8.81 7.64
CA PHE A 17 -13.49 -7.48 7.11
C PHE A 17 -12.15 -6.78 7.31
N ASP A 18 -11.32 -6.73 6.26
CA ASP A 18 -10.34 -5.67 6.12
C ASP A 18 -11.15 -4.37 6.07
N ILE A 19 -11.41 -3.80 7.25
CA ILE A 19 -11.84 -2.42 7.40
C ILE A 19 -10.66 -1.58 6.92
N ALA A 20 -10.55 -1.46 5.60
CA ALA A 20 -9.75 -0.44 4.95
C ALA A 20 -10.26 0.88 5.48
N GLN A 21 -9.53 1.46 6.43
CA GLN A 21 -9.76 2.84 6.83
C GLN A 21 -9.43 3.65 5.58
N ALA A 22 -10.48 4.11 4.90
CA ALA A 22 -10.39 4.75 3.60
C ALA A 22 -9.30 5.84 3.65
N VAL A 23 -8.34 5.71 2.74
CA VAL A 23 -6.98 6.27 2.79
C VAL A 23 -7.00 7.76 2.41
N CYS A 24 -7.86 8.51 3.10
CA CYS A 24 -8.41 9.82 2.76
C CYS A 24 -9.43 9.84 1.59
N THR A 25 -10.54 10.53 1.84
CA THR A 25 -11.50 10.97 0.81
C THR A 25 -10.77 11.84 -0.22
N GLY A 26 -10.48 11.27 -1.39
CA GLY A 26 -9.84 11.98 -2.51
C GLY A 26 -8.42 11.52 -2.85
N SER A 27 -7.80 10.62 -2.08
CA SER A 27 -6.54 10.00 -2.48
C SER A 27 -6.76 8.98 -3.58
N ALA A 28 -5.98 9.08 -4.66
CA ALA A 28 -5.99 8.07 -5.70
C ALA A 28 -5.18 6.84 -5.28
N LEU A 29 -4.05 7.07 -4.60
CA LEU A 29 -3.03 6.07 -4.32
C LEU A 29 -2.36 6.31 -2.97
N ALA A 30 -1.73 5.27 -2.44
CA ALA A 30 -0.87 5.35 -1.27
C ALA A 30 0.34 4.43 -1.38
N ILE A 31 1.45 4.83 -0.77
CA ILE A 31 2.71 4.09 -0.76
C ILE A 31 2.88 3.47 0.63
N GLY A 32 2.99 2.15 0.69
CA GLY A 32 3.29 1.41 1.90
C GLY A 32 4.71 1.63 2.40
N THR A 33 4.92 1.30 3.68
CA THR A 33 6.24 1.37 4.31
C THR A 33 7.27 0.51 3.56
N ALA A 34 8.51 0.99 3.52
CA ALA A 34 9.64 0.27 2.96
C ALA A 34 9.83 -1.10 3.64
N LYS A 35 9.89 -2.17 2.84
CA LYS A 35 10.19 -3.53 3.32
C LYS A 35 11.48 -4.05 2.71
N ASP A 36 12.52 -4.21 3.53
CA ASP A 36 13.79 -4.79 3.09
C ASP A 36 13.60 -6.29 2.75
N LEU A 37 14.05 -6.68 1.56
CA LEU A 37 14.00 -8.07 1.08
C LEU A 37 15.30 -8.86 1.36
N GLY A 38 16.32 -8.24 1.96
CA GLY A 38 17.59 -8.88 2.32
C GLY A 38 18.51 -9.22 1.13
N THR A 39 18.07 -8.96 -0.10
CA THR A 39 18.81 -9.20 -1.35
C THR A 39 19.39 -7.91 -1.96
N GLY A 40 19.50 -6.85 -1.16
CA GLY A 40 19.89 -5.53 -1.64
C GLY A 40 18.78 -4.81 -2.40
N SER A 41 17.52 -5.16 -2.15
CA SER A 41 16.35 -4.49 -2.70
C SER A 41 15.32 -4.22 -1.62
N THR A 42 14.61 -3.11 -1.75
CA THR A 42 13.51 -2.71 -0.88
C THR A 42 12.21 -2.78 -1.68
N GLN A 43 11.20 -3.39 -1.08
CA GLN A 43 9.85 -3.43 -1.63
C GLN A 43 9.01 -2.26 -1.10
N TYR A 44 8.26 -1.64 -1.99
CA TYR A 44 7.22 -0.66 -1.69
C TYR A 44 5.91 -1.14 -2.32
N ASN A 45 4.87 -1.27 -1.51
CA ASN A 45 3.54 -1.59 -2.02
C ASN A 45 2.80 -0.30 -2.38
N ILE A 46 2.13 -0.29 -3.52
CA ILE A 46 1.24 0.79 -3.93
C ILE A 46 -0.19 0.31 -3.74
N TYR A 47 -0.95 1.06 -2.96
CA TYR A 47 -2.34 0.78 -2.62
C TYR A 47 -3.27 1.75 -3.34
N ASP A 48 -4.47 1.29 -3.69
CA ASP A 48 -5.58 2.18 -4.06
C ASP A 48 -6.27 2.76 -2.81
N GLY A 49 -7.22 3.67 -3.01
CA GLY A 49 -8.01 4.26 -1.93
C GLY A 49 -8.86 3.26 -1.12
N SER A 50 -8.95 2.00 -1.55
CA SER A 50 -9.61 0.90 -0.82
C SER A 50 -8.60 -0.03 -0.11
N CYS A 51 -7.34 0.40 0.06
CA CYS A 51 -6.23 -0.40 0.58
C CYS A 51 -5.95 -1.70 -0.17
N LYS A 52 -6.38 -1.83 -1.43
CA LYS A 52 -6.01 -2.97 -2.25
C LYS A 52 -4.65 -2.69 -2.87
N THR A 53 -3.72 -3.64 -2.75
CA THR A 53 -2.43 -3.56 -3.44
C THR A 53 -2.64 -3.57 -4.95
N LEU A 54 -2.24 -2.49 -5.60
CA LEU A 54 -2.18 -2.36 -7.05
C LEU A 54 -0.87 -2.89 -7.59
N GLN A 55 0.25 -2.52 -6.93
CA GLN A 55 1.60 -2.87 -7.38
C GLN A 55 2.51 -3.15 -6.17
N SER A 56 3.52 -3.98 -6.39
CA SER A 56 4.62 -4.20 -5.44
C SER A 56 5.93 -3.90 -6.15
N LEU A 57 6.47 -2.71 -5.92
CA LEU A 57 7.66 -2.19 -6.57
C LEU A 57 8.89 -2.64 -5.82
N GLN A 58 9.82 -3.29 -6.52
CA GLN A 58 11.14 -3.56 -5.96
C GLN A 58 12.13 -2.52 -6.48
N VAL A 59 12.76 -1.84 -5.54
CA VAL A 59 13.80 -0.85 -5.81
C VAL A 59 15.13 -1.38 -5.33
N ASN A 60 16.15 -1.30 -6.19
CA ASN A 60 17.51 -1.68 -5.85
C ASN A 60 18.11 -0.66 -4.86
N ASN A 61 18.67 -1.14 -3.75
CA ASN A 61 19.20 -0.31 -2.68
C ASN A 61 20.55 0.34 -3.02
N ALA A 62 21.21 -0.05 -4.12
CA ALA A 62 22.53 0.46 -4.50
C ALA A 62 22.57 1.99 -4.64
N ASN A 63 21.50 2.57 -5.19
CA ASN A 63 21.35 4.02 -5.34
C ASN A 63 20.24 4.59 -4.44
N GLY A 64 19.37 3.74 -3.91
CA GLY A 64 18.27 4.13 -3.03
C GLY A 64 16.98 4.46 -3.77
N VAL A 65 15.92 4.75 -3.00
CA VAL A 65 14.55 4.89 -3.52
C VAL A 65 14.39 6.05 -4.51
N CYS A 66 15.15 7.13 -4.31
CA CYS A 66 15.07 8.38 -5.06
C CYS A 66 15.76 8.36 -6.42
N ASP A 67 16.59 7.34 -6.67
CA ASP A 67 17.22 7.10 -7.97
C ASP A 67 16.45 6.04 -8.78
N SER A 68 15.29 5.59 -8.25
CA SER A 68 14.38 4.74 -9.00
C SER A 68 13.54 5.56 -9.96
N GLN A 69 13.04 4.89 -11.01
CA GLN A 69 12.10 5.49 -11.96
C GLN A 69 10.68 5.67 -11.40
N TYR A 70 10.43 5.27 -10.15
CA TYR A 70 9.08 5.24 -9.57
C TYR A 70 8.84 6.38 -8.59
N PHE A 71 9.89 6.93 -7.98
CA PHE A 71 9.72 7.85 -6.85
C PHE A 71 10.54 9.12 -7.05
N LEU A 72 9.89 10.26 -6.88
CA LEU A 72 10.56 11.55 -6.74
C LEU A 72 10.68 11.86 -5.26
N CYS A 73 11.86 12.29 -4.84
CA CYS A 73 12.12 12.62 -3.45
C CYS A 73 12.48 14.08 -3.24
N ALA A 74 12.17 14.56 -2.03
CA ALA A 74 12.69 15.81 -1.50
C ALA A 74 14.22 15.84 -1.58
N LEU A 75 14.79 16.92 -2.14
CA LEU A 75 16.24 17.07 -2.28
C LEU A 75 16.98 17.01 -0.92
N ALA A 76 16.37 17.54 0.13
CA ALA A 76 17.00 17.70 1.44
C ALA A 76 16.80 16.49 2.37
N THR A 77 15.59 15.94 2.44
CA THR A 77 15.25 14.86 3.38
C THR A 77 15.29 13.47 2.76
N LYS A 78 15.32 13.38 1.42
CA LYS A 78 15.17 12.13 0.66
C LYS A 78 13.86 11.38 0.95
N ASN A 79 12.86 12.07 1.50
CA ASN A 79 11.50 11.54 1.63
C ASN A 79 10.84 11.49 0.26
N ILE A 80 10.01 10.47 0.03
CA ILE A 80 9.21 10.37 -1.21
C ILE A 80 8.16 11.50 -1.20
N GLU A 81 8.19 12.33 -2.22
CA GLU A 81 7.26 13.44 -2.46
C GLU A 81 6.39 13.22 -3.68
N ALA A 82 6.73 12.27 -4.54
CA ALA A 82 5.86 11.85 -5.63
C ALA A 82 6.08 10.39 -6.03
N TYR A 83 5.05 9.81 -6.62
CA TYR A 83 5.04 8.49 -7.24
C TYR A 83 4.72 8.62 -8.73
N ASP A 84 5.62 8.14 -9.58
CA ASP A 84 5.41 7.99 -11.02
C ASP A 84 4.85 6.59 -11.28
N ASP A 85 3.57 6.51 -11.64
CA ASP A 85 2.95 5.23 -11.97
C ASP A 85 3.43 4.74 -13.34
N PRO A 86 4.21 3.65 -13.41
CA PRO A 86 4.72 3.13 -14.68
C PRO A 86 3.59 2.53 -15.55
N THR A 87 2.43 2.22 -14.98
CA THR A 87 1.32 1.60 -15.69
C THR A 87 0.48 2.65 -16.42
N SER A 88 0.14 3.75 -15.75
CA SER A 88 -0.66 4.83 -16.34
C SER A 88 0.18 5.97 -16.95
N GLY A 89 1.46 6.07 -16.56
CA GLY A 89 2.32 7.21 -16.92
C GLY A 89 1.97 8.51 -16.18
N VAL A 90 1.14 8.42 -15.13
CA VAL A 90 0.71 9.57 -14.34
C VAL A 90 1.57 9.69 -13.09
N SER A 91 2.02 10.92 -12.82
CA SER A 91 2.75 11.28 -11.62
C SER A 91 1.78 11.75 -10.54
N TYR A 92 1.98 11.31 -9.31
CA TYR A 92 1.14 11.67 -8.16
C TYR A 92 1.99 12.32 -7.09
N VAL A 93 1.60 13.51 -6.65
CA VAL A 93 2.19 14.17 -5.47
C VAL A 93 1.78 13.40 -4.23
N CYS A 94 2.79 12.99 -3.47
CA CYS A 94 2.66 12.29 -2.22
C CYS A 94 3.10 13.19 -1.06
N THR A 95 2.27 13.24 -0.04
CA THR A 95 2.62 13.91 1.21
C THR A 95 3.43 12.97 2.08
N ALA A 96 4.54 13.49 2.60
CA ALA A 96 5.37 12.77 3.56
C ALA A 96 4.51 12.27 4.74
N ASP A 97 4.82 11.03 5.15
CA ASP A 97 4.18 10.24 6.20
C ASP A 97 3.80 11.09 7.42
N THR A 98 2.56 11.59 7.41
CA THR A 98 1.95 12.40 8.47
C THR A 98 0.63 11.78 8.93
N SER A 99 0.21 10.72 8.27
CA SER A 99 -1.08 10.08 8.45
C SER A 99 -0.90 8.80 9.26
N SER A 100 -1.61 8.65 10.38
CA SER A 100 -1.74 7.39 11.14
C SER A 100 -2.50 6.30 10.36
N GLU A 101 -2.59 6.42 9.04
CA GLU A 101 -3.36 5.53 8.18
C GLU A 101 -2.52 4.28 7.87
N THR A 102 -3.23 3.15 7.78
CA THR A 102 -2.59 1.87 7.52
C THR A 102 -3.38 1.09 6.48
N CYS A 103 -2.66 0.41 5.57
CA CYS A 103 -3.23 -0.52 4.61
C CYS A 103 -2.56 -1.88 4.75
N ALA A 104 -3.36 -2.94 4.90
CA ALA A 104 -2.86 -4.30 5.08
C ALA A 104 -1.80 -4.44 6.19
N GLY A 105 -1.83 -3.57 7.20
CA GLY A 105 -0.88 -3.52 8.30
C GLY A 105 0.37 -2.65 8.07
N ASP A 106 0.56 -2.07 6.88
CA ASP A 106 1.63 -1.12 6.59
C ASP A 106 1.18 0.31 6.89
N ALA A 107 2.06 1.14 7.48
CA ALA A 107 1.86 2.59 7.47
C ALA A 107 1.99 3.12 6.03
N VAL A 108 1.15 4.09 5.67
CA VAL A 108 1.07 4.57 4.29
C VAL A 108 1.33 6.08 4.15
N SER A 109 2.10 6.44 3.14
CA SER A 109 2.21 7.81 2.63
C SER A 109 1.18 8.04 1.52
N LEU A 110 0.38 9.09 1.66
CA LEU A 110 -0.76 9.35 0.77
C LEU A 110 -0.35 10.12 -0.47
N CYS A 111 -0.87 9.70 -1.62
CA CYS A 111 -0.69 10.39 -2.90
C CYS A 111 -2.04 10.96 -3.36
N VAL A 112 -2.20 12.27 -3.13
CA VAL A 112 -3.51 12.95 -3.09
C VAL A 112 -3.85 13.71 -4.37
N SER A 113 -2.87 14.00 -5.21
CA SER A 113 -3.08 14.80 -6.42
C SER A 113 -2.15 14.36 -7.54
N VAL A 114 -2.63 14.47 -8.79
CA VAL A 114 -1.79 14.31 -9.98
C VAL A 114 -0.86 15.52 -10.11
N LEU A 115 0.41 15.27 -10.48
CA LEU A 115 1.43 16.30 -10.75
C LEU A 115 1.26 16.91 -12.15
#